data_AF-A0A7C7X074-F1
#
_entry.id   AF-A0A7C7X074-F1
#
_cell.length_a   1.000
_cell.length_b   1.000
_cell.length_c   1.000
_cell.angle_alpha   90.00
_cell.angle_beta   90.00
_cell.angle_gamma   90.00
#
_symmetry.space_group_name_H-M   'P 1'
#
loop_
_entity.id
_entity.type
_entity.pdbx_description
1 polymer ?
#
loop_
_entity_poly.entity_id
_entity_poly.type
_entity_poly.pdbx_seq_one_letter_code
_entity_poly.pdbx_strand_id
1 'polypeptide(L)' 'VHTQKASHVLQAMGFNHEQITGSLRLSFGYTNTLDEINQTVEVLKKVVSELRSVSPYKTKYNF' A
#
# COMPACT_ATOMS: atom_id res chain seq x y z
N VAL A 1 0.47 11.12 19.47
CA VAL A 1 0.55 9.92 18.60
C VAL A 1 -0.43 10.12 17.46
N HIS A 2 0.03 10.33 16.23
CA HIS A 2 -0.88 10.47 15.08
C HIS A 2 -1.37 9.07 14.67
N THR A 3 -2.57 8.69 15.12
CA THR A 3 -3.24 7.47 14.68
C THR A 3 -3.69 7.63 13.24
N GLN A 4 -3.31 6.70 12.36
CA GLN A 4 -3.88 6.64 11.01
C GLN A 4 -5.40 6.40 11.13
N LYS A 5 -6.18 7.31 10.56
CA LYS A 5 -7.64 7.14 10.46
C LYS A 5 -7.95 6.16 9.34
N ALA A 6 -8.73 5.12 9.63
CA ALA A 6 -9.20 4.17 8.64
C ALA A 6 -10.04 4.87 7.56
N SER A 7 -9.92 4.43 6.31
CA SER A 7 -10.74 4.94 5.21
C SER A 7 -12.18 4.48 5.37
N HIS A 8 -13.11 5.42 5.59
CA HIS A 8 -14.54 5.12 5.67
C HIS A 8 -15.10 4.50 4.39
N VAL A 9 -14.52 4.83 3.22
CA VAL A 9 -14.89 4.21 1.94
C VAL A 9 -14.48 2.74 1.91
N LEU A 10 -13.24 2.42 2.30
CA LEU A 10 -12.78 1.03 2.32
C LEU A 10 -13.53 0.20 3.40
N GLN A 11 -13.91 0.83 4.52
CA GLN A 11 -14.80 0.21 5.50
C GLN A 11 -16.18 -0.09 4.90
N ALA A 12 -16.78 0.86 4.19
CA ALA A 12 -18.07 0.66 3.53
C ALA A 12 -18.01 -0.41 2.41
N MET A 13 -16.85 -0.58 1.78
CA MET A 13 -16.60 -1.67 0.82
C MET A 13 -16.40 -3.05 1.48
N GLY A 14 -16.36 -3.13 2.81
CA GLY A 14 -16.24 -4.39 3.55
C GLY A 14 -14.79 -4.90 3.73
N PHE A 15 -13.78 -4.06 3.50
CA PHE A 15 -12.40 -4.45 3.78
C PHE A 15 -12.12 -4.53 5.28
N ASN A 16 -11.32 -5.50 5.69
CA ASN A 16 -10.93 -5.62 7.09
C ASN A 16 -9.90 -4.56 7.49
N HIS A 17 -9.70 -4.36 8.79
CA HIS A 17 -8.82 -3.30 9.30
C HIS A 17 -7.38 -3.40 8.77
N GLU A 18 -6.81 -4.61 8.68
CA GLU A 18 -5.45 -4.83 8.19
C GLU A 18 -5.30 -4.37 6.74
N GLN A 19 -6.25 -4.75 5.87
CA GLN A 19 -6.27 -4.36 4.46
C GLN A 19 -6.40 -2.84 4.31
N ILE A 20 -7.20 -2.19 5.16
CA ILE A 20 -7.36 -0.74 5.15
C ILE A 20 -6.06 -0.04 5.57
N THR A 21 -5.43 -0.51 6.65
CA THR A 21 -4.16 0.06 7.13
C THR A 21 -2.99 -0.17 6.18
N GLY A 22 -3.02 -1.24 5.39
CA GLY A 22 -2.01 -1.54 4.37
C GLY A 22 -2.30 -0.92 3.00
N SER A 23 -3.35 -0.12 2.85
CA SER A 23 -3.74 0.47 1.56
C SER A 23 -2.84 1.66 1.18
N LEU A 24 -2.49 1.75 -0.11
CA LEU A 24 -1.76 2.87 -0.71
C LEU A 24 -2.55 3.36 -1.92
N ARG A 25 -2.77 4.68 -2.01
CA ARG A 25 -3.39 5.32 -3.18
C ARG A 25 -2.38 6.22 -3.87
N LEU A 26 -2.14 5.96 -5.15
CA LEU A 26 -1.37 6.83 -6.03
C LEU A 26 -2.34 7.50 -7.00
N SER A 27 -2.24 8.82 -7.13
CA SER A 27 -3.05 9.62 -8.05
C SER A 27 -2.13 10.34 -9.01
N PHE A 28 -2.28 10.06 -10.31
CA PHE A 28 -1.47 10.70 -11.34
C PHE A 28 -2.08 12.04 -11.78
N GLY A 29 -1.22 12.95 -12.19
CA GLY A 29 -1.55 14.24 -12.79
C GLY A 29 -0.95 14.35 -14.20
N TYR A 30 -1.28 15.45 -14.88
CA TYR A 30 -0.89 15.67 -16.27
C TYR A 30 0.63 15.74 -16.50
N THR A 31 1.39 16.14 -15.48
CA THR A 31 2.84 16.33 -15.58
C THR A 31 3.64 15.07 -15.29
N ASN A 32 3.01 13.95 -14.95
CA ASN A 32 3.74 12.73 -14.67
C ASN A 32 4.40 12.18 -15.93
N THR A 33 5.62 11.67 -15.76
CA THR A 33 6.38 11.05 -16.85
C THR A 33 6.46 9.54 -16.69
N LEU A 34 6.68 8.83 -17.79
CA LEU A 34 6.86 7.38 -17.75
C LEU A 34 8.07 6.98 -16.88
N ASP A 35 9.13 7.79 -16.87
CA ASP A 35 10.34 7.53 -16.10
C ASP A 35 10.08 7.60 -14.59
N GLU A 36 9.28 8.57 -14.13
CA GLU A 36 8.84 8.66 -12.73
C GLU A 36 8.03 7.43 -12.32
N ILE A 37 7.14 6.94 -13.21
CA ILE A 37 6.34 5.74 -12.94
C ILE A 37 7.24 4.51 -12.86
N ASN A 38 8.20 4.37 -13.78
CA ASN A 38 9.17 3.26 -13.76
C ASN A 38 9.98 3.27 -12.46
N GLN A 39 10.48 4.44 -12.06
CA GLN A 39 11.19 4.58 -10.79
C GLN A 39 10.29 4.22 -9.60
N THR A 40 9.04 4.69 -9.60
CA THR A 40 8.08 4.40 -8.53
C THR A 40 7.82 2.91 -8.40
N VAL A 41 7.64 2.19 -9.52
CA VAL A 41 7.42 0.74 -9.53
C VAL A 41 8.63 -0.01 -8.97
N GLU A 42 9.85 0.34 -9.38
CA GLU A 42 11.07 -0.33 -8.89
C GLU A 42 11.28 -0.12 -7.39
N VAL A 43 11.04 1.09 -6.90
CA VAL A 43 11.10 1.39 -5.46
C VAL A 43 10.03 0.62 -4.70
N LEU A 44 8.79 0.60 -5.19
CA LEU A 44 7.69 -0.10 -4.52
C LEU A 44 7.94 -1.60 -4.42
N LYS A 45 8.47 -2.24 -5.48
CA LYS A 45 8.83 -3.68 -5.43
C LYS A 45 9.82 -3.96 -4.30
N LYS A 46 10.87 -3.15 -4.18
CA LYS A 46 11.89 -3.29 -3.14
C LYS A 46 11.29 -3.11 -1.74
N VAL A 47 10.58 -2.01 -1.51
CA VAL A 47 10.00 -1.68 -0.20
C VAL A 47 8.95 -2.72 0.23
N VAL A 48 8.08 -3.15 -0.68
CA VAL A 48 7.07 -4.17 -0.38
C VAL A 48 7.73 -5.51 -0.03
N SER A 49 8.81 -5.90 -0.72
CA SER A 49 9.56 -7.12 -0.38
C SER A 49 10.18 -7.03 1.02
N GLU A 50 10.79 -5.91 1.36
CA GLU A 50 11.38 -5.67 2.69
C GLU A 50 10.30 -5.72 3.79
N LEU A 51 9.18 -5.02 3.62
CA LEU A 51 8.07 -5.02 4.59
C LEU A 51 7.44 -6.41 4.74
N ARG A 52 7.29 -7.17 3.65
CA ARG A 52 6.77 -8.55 3.70
C ARG A 52 7.70 -9.51 4.44
N SER A 53 9.02 -9.31 4.34
CA SER A 53 10.00 -10.17 5.02
C SER A 53 9.88 -10.14 6.55
N VAL A 54 9.42 -9.02 7.10
CA VAL A 54 9.24 -8.80 8.55
C VAL A 54 7.78 -8.82 9.00
N SER A 55 6.84 -9.05 8.08
CA SER A 55 5.42 -8.93 8.37
C SER A 55 4.90 -10.13 9.17
N PRO A 56 4.18 -9.92 10.28
CA PRO A 56 3.55 -11.00 11.04
C PRO A 56 2.40 -11.67 10.27
N TYR A 57 1.93 -11.06 9.18
CA TYR A 57 0.80 -11.57 8.39
C TYR A 57 1.20 -12.53 7.26
N LYS A 58 2.47 -12.94 7.20
CA LYS A 58 3.01 -13.85 6.18
C LYS A 58 2.16 -15.11 6.01
N THR A 59 1.81 -15.76 7.11
CA THR A 59 1.01 -16.99 7.12
C THR A 59 -0.43 -16.77 6.67
N LYS A 60 -1.00 -15.59 6.95
CA LYS A 60 -2.42 -15.27 6.65
C LYS A 60 -2.65 -14.96 5.17
N TYR A 61 -1.71 -14.27 4.53
CA TYR A 61 -1.83 -13.84 3.12
C TYR A 61 -0.86 -14.57 2.17
N ASN A 62 -0.08 -15.51 2.69
CA ASN A 62 0.73 -16.48 1.95
C ASN A 62 1.67 -15.85 0.92
N PHE A 63 2.38 -14.80 1.33
CA PHE A 63 3.45 -14.14 0.57
C PHE A 63 4.85 -14.44 1.14
#